data_AF-A0A6F8TBF3-F1
#
_entry.id   AF-A0A6F8TBF3-F1
#
_cell.length_a   1.000
_cell.length_b   1.000
_cell.length_c   1.000
_cell.angle_alpha   90.00
_cell.angle_beta   90.00
_cell.angle_gamma   90.00
#
_symmetry.space_group_name_H-M   'P 1'
#
loop_
_entity.id
_entity.type
_entity.pdbx_description
1 polymer ?
#
loop_
_entity_poly.entity_id
_entity_poly.type
_entity_poly.pdbx_seq_one_letter_code
_entity_poly.pdbx_strand_id
1 'polypeptide(L)' 'MKSKQQKLPASLKIAQARIESLEAKNTRLEKENAMLLEQFVVWQYNAHKYGLSIAKLNEPMNKKVQIDFEK' A
#
# COMPACT_ATOMS: atom_id res chain seq x y z
N MET A 1 7.83 35.51 38.10
CA MET A 1 7.16 35.65 36.79
C MET A 1 6.63 34.29 36.37
N LYS A 2 5.31 34.06 36.39
CA LYS A 2 4.74 32.78 35.93
C LYS A 2 4.69 32.82 34.40
N SER A 3 5.51 32.02 33.73
CA SER A 3 5.40 31.82 32.28
C SER A 3 4.01 31.24 31.99
N LYS A 4 3.17 32.01 31.31
CA LYS A 4 1.91 31.48 30.76
C LYS A 4 2.31 30.34 29.84
N GLN A 5 1.99 29.10 30.22
CA GLN A 5 2.04 27.95 29.32
C GLN A 5 1.21 28.33 28.08
N GLN A 6 1.88 28.74 27.01
CA GLN A 6 1.24 29.02 25.74
C GLN A 6 0.66 27.71 25.24
N LYS A 7 -0.66 27.57 25.34
CA LYS A 7 -1.38 26.46 24.72
C LYS A 7 -1.05 26.50 23.24
N LEU A 8 -0.45 25.41 22.73
CA LEU A 8 -0.14 25.26 21.31
C LEU A 8 -1.35 25.66 20.47
N PRO A 9 -1.17 26.54 19.45
CA PRO A 9 -2.28 26.99 18.60
C PRO A 9 -2.98 25.78 17.96
N ALA A 10 -4.29 25.88 17.79
CA ALA A 10 -5.14 24.80 17.29
C ALA A 10 -4.66 24.24 15.93
N SER A 11 -4.10 25.12 15.09
CA SER A 11 -3.50 24.74 13.81
C SER A 11 -2.36 23.74 13.95
N LEU A 12 -1.49 23.89 14.95
CA LEU A 12 -0.38 22.96 15.18
C LEU A 12 -0.88 21.60 15.66
N LYS A 13 -1.93 21.57 16.50
CA LYS A 13 -2.54 20.31 16.93
C LYS A 13 -3.18 19.55 15.76
N ILE A 14 -3.87 20.27 14.87
CA ILE A 14 -4.48 19.69 13.67
C ILE A 14 -3.39 19.17 12.71
N ALA A 15 -2.31 19.94 12.53
CA ALA A 15 -1.17 19.52 11.71
C ALA A 15 -0.53 18.25 12.27
N GLN A 16 -0.31 18.17 13.59
CA GLN A 16 0.24 16.99 14.25
C GLN A 16 -0.62 15.75 14.02
N ALA A 17 -1.94 15.84 14.25
CA ALA A 17 -2.86 14.71 14.01
C ALA A 17 -2.88 14.26 12.54
N ARG A 18 -2.72 15.20 11.59
CA ARG A 18 -2.63 14.88 10.17
C ARG A 18 -1.32 14.16 9.83
N ILE A 19 -0.20 14.58 10.41
CA ILE A 19 1.10 13.93 10.24
C ILE A 19 1.03 12.50 10.75
N GLU A 20 0.55 12.28 11.98
CA GLU A 20 0.41 10.95 12.57
C GLU A 20 -0.47 10.02 11.72
N SER A 21 -1.59 10.54 11.19
CA SER A 21 -2.46 9.77 10.30
C SER A 21 -1.77 9.41 8.98
N LEU A 22 -0.97 10.32 8.41
CA LEU A 22 -0.24 10.09 7.18
C LEU A 22 0.92 9.10 7.38
N GLU A 23 1.66 9.21 8.48
CA GLU A 23 2.73 8.27 8.85
C GLU A 23 2.16 6.85 9.02
N ALA A 24 1.07 6.70 9.79
CA ALA A 24 0.42 5.40 9.97
C ALA A 24 -0.08 4.79 8.65
N LYS A 25 -0.62 5.62 7.75
CA LYS A 25 -1.03 5.18 6.40
C LYS A 25 0.19 4.78 5.57
N ASN A 26 1.27 5.54 5.63
CA ASN A 26 2.47 5.26 4.85
C ASN A 26 3.09 3.94 5.29
N THR A 27 3.31 3.74 6.60
CA THR A 27 3.83 2.47 7.12
C THR A 27 2.98 1.27 6.72
N ARG A 28 1.64 1.40 6.74
CA ARG A 28 0.75 0.33 6.28
C ARG A 28 0.93 0.05 4.78
N LEU A 29 0.94 1.09 3.94
CA LEU A 29 1.10 0.96 2.49
C LEU A 29 2.46 0.39 2.11
N GLU A 30 3.53 0.78 2.80
CA GLU A 30 4.87 0.22 2.59
C GLU A 30 4.89 -1.28 2.88
N LYS A 31 4.24 -1.72 3.97
CA LYS A 31 4.11 -3.14 4.31
C LYS A 31 3.28 -3.91 3.27
N GLU A 32 2.13 -3.37 2.87
CA GLU A 32 1.27 -3.98 1.85
C GLU A 32 2.00 -4.08 0.51
N ASN A 33 2.75 -3.05 0.10
CA ASN A 33 3.55 -3.04 -1.11
C ASN A 33 4.66 -4.10 -1.06
N ALA A 34 5.39 -4.21 0.06
CA ALA A 34 6.40 -5.24 0.24
C ALA A 34 5.82 -6.66 0.07
N MET A 35 4.68 -6.93 0.70
CA MET A 35 3.98 -8.23 0.57
C MET A 35 3.52 -8.50 -0.88
N LEU A 36 3.02 -7.48 -1.58
CA LEU A 36 2.63 -7.60 -2.99
C LEU A 36 3.84 -7.87 -3.89
N LEU A 37 4.97 -7.23 -3.64
CA LEU A 37 6.22 -7.46 -4.39
C LEU A 37 6.75 -8.88 -4.17
N GLU A 38 6.72 -9.39 -2.93
CA GLU A 38 7.08 -10.78 -2.64
C GLU A 38 6.18 -11.75 -3.43
N GLN A 39 4.86 -11.54 -3.40
CA GLN A 39 3.92 -12.38 -4.13
C GLN A 39 4.11 -12.27 -5.66
N PHE A 40 4.43 -11.08 -6.16
CA PHE A 40 4.71 -10.84 -7.57
C PHE A 40 5.94 -11.62 -8.06
N VAL A 41 7.00 -11.70 -7.24
CA VAL A 41 8.19 -12.51 -7.57
C VAL A 41 7.84 -13.99 -7.69
N VAL A 42 7.04 -14.53 -6.76
CA VAL A 42 6.58 -15.92 -6.81
C VAL A 42 5.77 -16.19 -8.08
N TRP A 43 4.88 -15.28 -8.45
CA TRP A 43 4.09 -15.41 -9.67
C TRP A 43 4.94 -15.32 -10.94
N GLN A 44 5.92 -14.42 -11.00
CA GLN A 44 6.85 -14.36 -12.13
C GLN A 44 7.64 -15.66 -12.30
N TYR A 45 8.17 -16.21 -11.20
CA TYR A 45 8.87 -17.50 -11.23
C TYR A 45 7.96 -18.61 -11.75
N ASN A 46 6.74 -18.73 -11.21
CA ASN A 46 5.79 -19.75 -11.64
C ASN A 46 5.37 -19.56 -13.10
N ALA A 47 5.13 -18.33 -13.54
CA ALA A 47 4.80 -18.04 -14.92
C ALA A 47 5.91 -18.49 -15.87
N HIS A 48 7.17 -18.19 -15.55
CA HIS A 48 8.30 -18.68 -16.32
C HIS A 48 8.39 -20.22 -16.29
N LYS A 49 8.27 -20.84 -15.11
CA LYS A 49 8.29 -22.30 -14.94
C LYS A 49 7.23 -23.03 -15.78
N TYR A 50 6.06 -22.42 -15.96
CA TYR A 50 4.95 -23.00 -16.72
C TYR A 50 4.80 -22.41 -18.14
N GLY A 51 5.79 -21.68 -18.65
CA GLY A 51 5.82 -21.21 -20.04
C GLY A 51 4.82 -20.11 -20.39
N LEU A 52 4.35 -19.35 -19.39
CA LEU A 52 3.52 -18.16 -19.61
C LEU A 52 4.40 -17.01 -20.11
N SER A 53 4.01 -16.37 -21.22
CA SER A 53 4.70 -15.20 -21.74
C SER A 53 4.24 -13.93 -21.04
N ILE A 54 5.13 -12.93 -20.99
CA ILE A 54 4.80 -11.61 -20.43
C ILE A 54 3.65 -10.93 -21.17
N ALA A 55 3.53 -11.17 -22.49
CA ALA A 55 2.43 -10.66 -23.29
C ALA A 55 1.08 -11.19 -22.79
N LYS A 56 0.99 -12.50 -22.47
CA LYS A 56 -0.21 -13.11 -21.90
C LYS A 56 -0.51 -12.61 -20.49
N LEU A 57 0.52 -12.42 -19.66
CA LEU A 57 0.35 -11.87 -18.31
C LEU A 57 -0.17 -10.43 -18.31
N ASN A 58 0.19 -9.64 -19.34
CA ASN A 58 -0.23 -8.24 -19.49
C ASN A 58 -1.53 -8.07 -20.28
N GLU A 59 -2.21 -9.17 -20.65
CA GLU A 59 -3.50 -9.07 -21.32
C GLU A 59 -4.50 -8.32 -20.41
N PRO A 60 -5.24 -7.32 -20.95
CA PRO A 60 -6.20 -6.59 -20.16
C PRO A 60 -7.29 -7.54 -19.68
N MET A 61 -7.60 -7.49 -18.37
CA MET A 61 -8.73 -8.25 -17.85
C MET A 61 -10.03 -7.80 -18.55
N ASN A 62 -10.78 -8.76 -19.10
CA ASN A 62 -12.13 -8.45 -19.58
C ASN A 62 -12.97 -8.04 -18.36
N LYS A 63 -13.81 -7.01 -18.49
CA LYS A 63 -14.58 -6.39 -17.39
C LYS A 63 -15.53 -7.33 -16.63
N LYS A 64 -15.72 -8.57 -17.09
CA LYS A 64 -16.63 -9.57 -16.50
C LYS A 64 -15.92 -10.74 -15.82
N VAL A 65 -14.58 -10.81 -15.84
CA VAL A 65 -13.89 -11.90 -15.13
C VAL A 65 -13.62 -11.47 -13.69
N GLN A 66 -14.59 -11.73 -12.82
CA GLN A 66 -14.33 -11.80 -11.39
C GLN A 66 -13.60 -13.13 -11.17
N ILE A 67 -12.26 -13.09 -11.18
CA ILE A 67 -11.47 -14.26 -10.81
C ILE A 67 -11.54 -14.35 -9.30
N ASP A 68 -12.43 -15.22 -8.81
CA ASP A 68 -12.44 -15.62 -7.42
C ASP A 68 -11.17 -16.44 -7.18
N PHE A 69 -10.17 -15.80 -6.57
CA PHE A 69 -9.04 -16.51 -5.97
C PHE A 69 -9.53 -17.15 -4.66
N GLU A 70 -10.41 -18.14 -4.74
CA GLU A 70 -10.70 -19.01 -3.60
C GLU A 70 -9.51 -19.95 -3.37
N LYS A 71 -9.23 -20.17 -2.07
CA LYS A 71 -8.30 -21.17 -1.56
C LYS A 71 -8.86 -22.57 -1.73
#